data_AF-A0A822EEG0-F1
#
_entry.id   AF-A0A822EEG0-F1
#
_cell.length_a   1.000
_cell.length_b   1.000
_cell.length_c   1.000
_cell.angle_alpha   90.00
_cell.angle_beta   90.00
_cell.angle_gamma   90.00
#
_symmetry.space_group_name_H-M   'P 1'
#
loop_
_entity.id
_entity.type
_entity.pdbx_description
1 polymer ?
#
loop_
_entity_poly.entity_id
_entity_poly.type
_entity_poly.pdbx_seq_one_letter_code
_entity_poly.pdbx_strand_id
1 'polypeptide(L)'
;MEVVQVAQYESDTSNEEFVEENYRINENEKLSKKKKLKKCWIKERTFDTVAEAEASILDQWSKHYTNHTENGRMVYYRCNKAKLRGPQCSISIYLLYHADHDKVTIYKTEAEHDHHVDKVRGIDENVKKCIEELYNDGIMKPKQIIRALQARKVKMPTLGELGQWCENNQNIPTDE
;
A
#
# COMPACT_ATOMS: atom_id res chain seq x y z
N MET A 1 -3.38 -59.24 -55.27
CA MET A 1 -4.23 -58.16 -55.78
C MET A 1 -3.65 -56.86 -55.26
N GLU A 2 -3.36 -55.97 -56.19
CA GLU A 2 -2.92 -54.60 -55.97
C GLU A 2 -4.05 -53.77 -55.34
N VAL A 3 -3.69 -52.86 -54.42
CA VAL A 3 -4.23 -51.50 -54.43
C VAL A 3 -3.10 -50.55 -53.99
N VAL A 4 -2.64 -49.74 -54.94
CA VAL A 4 -1.88 -48.51 -54.71
C VAL A 4 -2.88 -47.36 -54.80
N GLN A 5 -2.74 -46.33 -53.95
CA GLN A 5 -2.77 -44.88 -54.24
C GLN A 5 -3.14 -44.07 -52.97
N VAL A 6 -2.24 -43.25 -52.40
CA VAL A 6 -1.96 -41.79 -52.66
C VAL A 6 -2.95 -40.90 -51.88
N ALA A 7 -2.66 -39.79 -51.18
CA ALA A 7 -1.64 -38.73 -51.22
C ALA A 7 -1.53 -38.09 -49.81
N GLN A 8 -0.36 -37.67 -49.32
CA GLN A 8 0.28 -36.33 -49.40
C GLN A 8 -0.06 -35.31 -48.28
N TYR A 9 1.04 -34.91 -47.63
CA TYR A 9 1.43 -33.55 -47.23
C TYR A 9 1.16 -33.02 -45.80
N GLU A 10 2.28 -33.00 -45.06
CA GLU A 10 2.86 -32.04 -44.10
C GLU A 10 1.97 -30.93 -43.48
N SER A 11 2.01 -30.83 -42.15
CA SER A 11 1.82 -29.56 -41.45
C SER A 11 2.86 -29.40 -40.34
N ASP A 12 3.65 -28.33 -40.46
CA ASP A 12 4.58 -27.76 -39.50
C ASP A 12 4.11 -27.87 -38.04
N THR A 13 4.84 -28.63 -37.22
CA THR A 13 4.96 -28.32 -35.80
C THR A 13 6.23 -27.49 -35.64
N SER A 14 6.08 -26.19 -35.86
CA SER A 14 7.06 -25.18 -35.45
C SER A 14 7.28 -25.29 -33.94
N ASN A 15 8.46 -25.82 -33.59
CA ASN A 15 9.35 -25.34 -32.54
C ASN A 15 8.70 -24.56 -31.37
N GLU A 16 8.37 -25.26 -30.28
CA GLU A 16 8.67 -24.75 -28.93
C GLU A 16 9.29 -25.89 -28.14
N GLU A 17 10.60 -26.06 -28.36
CA GLU A 17 11.51 -26.78 -27.49
C GLU A 17 11.36 -26.22 -26.06
N PHE A 18 10.79 -27.04 -25.16
CA PHE A 18 10.65 -26.71 -23.75
C PHE A 18 12.04 -26.65 -23.12
N VAL A 19 12.63 -25.45 -23.10
CA VAL A 19 13.90 -25.18 -22.44
C VAL A 19 13.67 -25.21 -20.93
N GLU A 20 13.79 -26.40 -20.35
CA GLU A 20 13.85 -26.61 -18.90
C GLU A 20 15.26 -26.26 -18.40
N GLU A 21 15.63 -24.98 -18.47
CA GLU A 21 16.94 -24.50 -18.03
C GLU A 21 16.80 -23.38 -17.00
N ASN A 22 17.39 -23.61 -15.82
CA ASN A 22 17.76 -22.65 -14.77
C ASN A 22 16.78 -22.32 -13.63
N TYR A 23 16.60 -23.27 -12.72
CA TYR A 23 16.43 -22.94 -11.29
C TYR A 23 17.42 -23.70 -10.40
N ARG A 24 18.73 -23.41 -10.56
CA ARG A 24 19.69 -23.58 -9.47
C ARG A 24 19.69 -22.29 -8.64
N ILE A 25 18.75 -22.20 -7.70
CA ILE A 25 18.75 -21.15 -6.68
C ILE A 25 19.94 -21.43 -5.75
N ASN A 26 20.96 -20.58 -5.84
CA ASN A 26 22.16 -20.66 -5.03
C ASN A 26 21.82 -20.15 -3.60
N GLU A 27 21.56 -21.05 -2.65
CA GLU A 27 21.09 -20.76 -1.29
C GLU A 27 22.15 -20.13 -0.34
N ASN A 28 23.20 -19.47 -0.84
CA ASN A 28 24.32 -19.05 0.02
C ASN A 28 24.84 -17.62 -0.17
N GLU A 29 24.03 -16.69 -0.68
CA GLU A 29 24.33 -15.27 -0.52
C GLU A 29 23.70 -14.75 0.78
N LYS A 30 24.48 -14.77 1.86
CA LYS A 30 24.20 -13.96 3.05
C LYS A 30 24.14 -12.49 2.61
N LEU A 31 22.93 -12.00 2.34
CA LEU A 31 22.65 -10.61 1.98
C LEU A 31 23.34 -9.69 3.00
N SER A 32 24.42 -9.05 2.59
CA SER A 32 25.10 -8.06 3.44
C SER A 32 24.06 -7.01 3.83
N LYS A 33 23.94 -6.75 5.15
CA LYS A 33 23.00 -5.73 5.64
C LYS A 33 23.36 -4.42 4.95
N LYS A 34 22.48 -3.94 4.05
CA LYS A 34 22.64 -2.65 3.39
C LYS A 34 22.96 -1.59 4.45
N LYS A 35 24.08 -0.88 4.28
CA LYS A 35 24.47 0.20 5.20
C LYS A 35 23.30 1.19 5.27
N LYS A 36 22.79 1.44 6.49
CA LYS A 36 21.75 2.46 6.69
C LYS A 36 22.35 3.81 6.29
N LEU A 37 21.74 4.47 5.31
CA LEU A 37 22.09 5.85 4.95
C LEU A 37 21.93 6.73 6.20
N LYS A 38 22.94 7.56 6.48
CA LYS A 38 22.87 8.52 7.59
C LYS A 38 21.81 9.57 7.25
N LYS A 39 20.86 9.78 8.16
CA LYS A 39 19.84 10.81 8.00
C LYS A 39 20.45 12.19 8.26
N CYS A 40 20.32 13.10 7.30
CA CYS A 40 20.61 14.52 7.51
C CYS A 40 19.43 15.17 8.24
N TRP A 41 19.70 15.80 9.37
CA TRP A 41 18.69 16.46 10.21
C TRP A 41 18.87 17.97 10.11
N ILE A 42 17.81 18.67 9.72
CA ILE A 42 17.77 20.11 9.53
C ILE A 42 16.93 20.71 10.66
N LYS A 43 17.44 21.75 11.31
CA LYS A 43 16.70 22.51 12.32
C LYS A 43 15.59 23.31 11.62
N GLU A 44 14.34 23.09 12.02
CA GLU A 44 13.18 23.73 11.39
C GLU A 44 12.70 24.94 12.19
N ARG A 45 12.32 24.73 13.46
CA ARG A 45 11.79 25.79 14.32
C ARG A 45 12.11 25.51 15.79
N THR A 46 12.17 26.56 16.60
CA THR A 46 12.25 26.47 18.07
C THR A 46 11.00 27.11 18.65
N PHE A 47 10.41 26.46 19.65
CA PHE A 47 9.24 26.89 20.38
C PHE A 47 9.61 27.15 21.84
N ASP A 48 8.97 28.13 22.45
CA ASP A 48 9.17 28.45 23.86
C ASP A 48 8.29 27.58 24.78
N THR A 49 7.23 26.97 24.24
CA THR A 49 6.36 26.05 24.98
C THR A 49 6.30 24.67 24.34
N VAL A 50 6.26 23.64 25.19
CA VAL A 50 6.09 22.23 24.77
C VAL A 50 4.75 22.02 24.04
N ALA A 51 3.69 22.65 24.55
CA ALA A 51 2.34 22.48 24.03
C ALA A 51 2.22 22.95 22.57
N GLU A 52 2.84 24.08 22.22
CA GLU A 52 2.86 24.58 20.83
C GLU A 52 3.62 23.64 19.90
N ALA A 53 4.76 23.13 20.35
CA ALA A 53 5.57 22.21 19.55
C ALA A 53 4.81 20.90 19.29
N GLU A 54 4.13 20.35 20.30
CA GLU A 54 3.30 19.14 20.16
C GLU A 54 2.04 19.40 19.32
N ALA A 55 1.36 20.53 19.49
CA ALA A 55 0.22 20.92 18.67
C ALA A 55 0.58 20.99 17.17
N SER A 56 1.79 21.45 16.84
CA SER A 56 2.24 21.56 15.44
C SER A 56 2.45 20.21 14.73
N ILE A 57 2.66 19.13 15.48
CA ILE A 57 3.00 17.81 14.93
C ILE A 57 1.89 16.76 15.08
N LEU A 58 0.93 16.98 15.98
CA LEU A 58 -0.06 15.96 16.36
C LEU A 58 -0.89 15.42 15.17
N ASP A 59 -1.18 16.24 14.17
CA ASP A 59 -2.03 15.86 13.03
C ASP A 59 -1.37 14.86 12.07
N GLN A 60 -0.05 14.98 11.84
CA GLN A 60 0.66 14.26 10.76
C GLN A 60 1.69 13.25 11.27
N TRP A 61 1.95 13.23 12.58
CA TRP A 61 3.06 12.51 13.15
C TRP A 61 2.63 11.61 14.30
N SER A 62 3.24 10.43 14.37
CA SER A 62 3.06 9.47 15.46
C SER A 62 4.37 9.23 16.19
N LYS A 63 4.32 9.14 17.51
CA LYS A 63 5.49 8.90 18.34
C LYS A 63 6.10 7.53 18.01
N HIS A 64 7.41 7.52 17.78
CA HIS A 64 8.15 6.29 17.47
C HIS A 64 8.95 5.82 18.67
N TYR A 65 9.92 6.61 19.13
CA TYR A 65 10.73 6.30 20.32
C TYR A 65 11.29 7.57 20.95
N THR A 66 11.82 7.43 22.15
CA THR A 66 12.45 8.52 22.89
C THR A 66 13.87 8.11 23.24
N ASN A 67 14.79 9.06 23.13
CA ASN A 67 16.17 8.93 23.56
C ASN A 67 16.51 10.04 24.55
N HIS A 68 17.44 9.78 25.47
CA HIS A 68 17.94 10.78 26.41
C HIS A 68 19.42 10.98 26.11
N THR A 69 19.80 12.23 25.90
CA THR A 69 21.16 12.67 25.61
C THR A 69 21.57 13.75 26.60
N GLU A 70 22.85 14.11 26.62
CA GLU A 70 23.35 15.20 27.46
C GLU A 70 22.67 16.53 27.13
N ASN A 71 22.32 16.75 25.86
CA ASN A 71 21.59 17.93 25.40
C ASN A 71 20.11 17.94 25.82
N GLY A 72 19.61 16.83 26.38
CA GLY A 72 18.25 16.70 26.89
C GLY A 72 17.49 15.52 26.28
N ARG A 73 16.17 15.65 26.18
CA ARG A 73 15.29 14.56 25.75
C ARG A 73 14.98 14.69 24.26
N MET A 74 15.25 13.65 23.49
CA MET A 74 14.93 13.58 22.07
C MET A 74 13.74 12.66 21.84
N VAL A 75 12.64 13.18 21.31
CA VAL A 75 11.46 12.38 20.97
C VAL A 75 11.34 12.30 19.45
N TYR A 76 11.46 11.09 18.91
CA TYR A 76 11.39 10.83 17.48
C TYR A 76 9.96 10.48 17.07
N TYR A 77 9.53 11.04 15.96
CA TYR A 77 8.24 10.79 15.35
C TYR A 77 8.40 10.30 13.91
N ARG A 78 7.41 9.52 13.48
CA ARG A 78 7.28 9.01 12.11
C ARG A 78 5.95 9.51 11.53
N CYS A 79 5.91 9.67 10.21
CA CYS A 79 4.68 10.03 9.52
C CYS A 79 3.57 8.99 9.81
N ASN A 80 2.36 9.45 10.14
CA ASN A 80 1.22 8.58 10.45
C ASN A 80 0.50 8.05 9.20
N LYS A 81 0.71 8.66 8.02
CA LYS A 81 0.12 8.23 6.75
C LYS A 81 0.76 6.97 6.16
N ALA A 82 1.97 6.63 6.60
CA ALA A 82 2.62 5.39 6.20
C ALA A 82 1.93 4.17 6.83
N LYS A 83 1.90 3.05 6.10
CA LYS A 83 1.34 1.80 6.61
C LYS A 83 2.08 1.35 7.87
N LEU A 84 1.35 0.86 8.88
CA LEU A 84 1.95 0.28 10.10
C LEU A 84 2.85 -0.94 9.78
N ARG A 85 2.54 -1.66 8.69
CA ARG A 85 3.32 -2.78 8.15
C ARG A 85 3.59 -2.52 6.66
N GLY A 86 4.84 -2.23 6.32
CA GLY A 86 5.25 -1.88 4.95
C GLY A 86 6.43 -0.89 4.94
N PRO A 87 6.89 -0.47 3.75
CA PRO A 87 7.89 0.59 3.63
C PRO A 87 7.38 1.83 4.37
N GLN A 88 8.17 2.25 5.36
CA GLN A 88 7.88 3.45 6.15
C GLN A 88 8.21 4.68 5.34
N CYS A 89 7.50 5.78 5.62
CA CYS A 89 7.83 7.04 4.99
C CYS A 89 9.28 7.43 5.35
N SER A 90 10.07 7.84 4.35
CA SER A 90 11.48 8.20 4.54
C SER A 90 11.66 9.42 5.46
N ILE A 91 10.64 10.29 5.50
CA ILE A 91 10.64 11.48 6.34
C ILE A 91 10.52 11.13 7.83
N SER A 92 11.22 11.88 8.66
CA SER A 92 11.15 11.77 10.11
C SER A 92 11.37 13.13 10.74
N ILE A 93 10.78 13.32 11.91
CA ILE A 93 11.06 14.48 12.76
C ILE A 93 11.49 14.02 14.13
N TYR A 94 12.22 14.86 14.85
CA TYR A 94 12.36 14.73 16.28
C TYR A 94 12.22 16.07 16.97
N LEU A 95 11.74 16.02 18.21
CA LEU A 95 11.72 17.15 19.12
C LEU A 95 12.85 16.97 20.11
N LEU A 96 13.69 17.99 20.22
CA LEU A 96 14.72 18.11 21.24
C LEU A 96 14.19 19.05 22.32
N TYR A 97 13.93 18.48 23.49
CA TYR A 97 13.66 19.21 24.72
C TYR A 97 15.01 19.48 25.37
N HIS A 98 15.44 20.73 25.37
CA HIS A 98 16.77 21.10 25.85
C HIS A 98 16.88 20.92 27.36
N ALA A 99 18.02 20.45 27.85
CA ALA A 99 18.29 20.34 29.28
C ALA A 99 18.56 21.71 29.91
N ASP A 100 19.17 22.62 29.15
CA ASP A 100 19.65 23.92 29.65
C ASP A 100 18.53 24.98 29.70
N HIS A 101 17.45 24.79 28.96
CA HIS A 101 16.38 25.77 28.84
C HIS A 101 15.06 25.11 28.39
N ASP A 102 13.93 25.69 28.80
CA ASP A 102 12.58 25.12 28.58
C ASP A 102 12.07 25.22 27.12
N LYS A 103 12.97 25.44 26.15
CA LYS A 103 12.58 25.51 24.74
C LYS A 103 12.60 24.13 24.12
N VAL A 104 11.82 23.98 23.07
CA VAL A 104 11.75 22.75 22.28
C VAL A 104 12.12 23.07 20.84
N THR A 105 13.10 22.35 20.29
CA THR A 105 13.50 22.50 18.89
C THR A 105 13.03 21.31 18.06
N ILE A 106 12.40 21.60 16.92
CA ILE A 106 12.03 20.60 15.92
C ILE A 106 13.14 20.47 14.90
N TYR A 107 13.51 19.22 14.63
CA TYR A 107 14.39 18.84 13.55
C TYR A 107 13.68 17.91 12.60
N LYS A 108 13.89 18.13 11.31
CA LYS A 108 13.26 17.38 10.23
C LYS A 108 14.33 16.81 9.31
N THR A 109 14.07 15.63 8.76
CA THR A 109 14.93 15.06 7.73
C THR A 109 14.73 15.78 6.40
N GLU A 110 15.77 15.89 5.60
CA GLU A 110 15.72 16.45 4.24
C GLU A 110 14.84 15.64 3.25
N ALA A 111 14.50 14.40 3.60
CA ALA A 111 13.68 13.54 2.75
C ALA A 111 12.26 14.09 2.55
N GLU A 112 11.75 13.97 1.33
CA GLU A 112 10.35 14.23 1.01
C GLU A 112 9.44 13.08 1.44
N HIS A 113 8.13 13.36 1.54
CA HIS A 113 7.13 12.34 1.80
C HIS A 113 7.03 11.39 0.61
N ASP A 114 7.54 10.17 0.76
CA ASP A 114 7.51 9.10 -0.25
C ASP A 114 6.30 8.17 -0.12
N HIS A 115 5.28 8.55 0.67
CA HIS A 115 4.04 7.80 0.73
C HIS A 115 3.15 8.17 -0.46
N HIS A 116 2.70 7.17 -1.23
CA HIS A 116 1.64 7.37 -2.21
C HIS A 116 0.42 7.94 -1.50
N VAL A 117 -0.05 9.12 -1.96
CA VAL A 117 -1.28 9.79 -1.51
C VAL A 117 -2.36 8.74 -1.33
N ASP A 118 -3.01 8.78 -0.17
CA ASP A 118 -3.98 7.82 0.33
C ASP A 118 -4.73 7.15 -0.82
N LYS A 119 -4.46 5.86 -1.06
CA LYS A 119 -5.37 5.05 -1.87
C LYS A 119 -6.71 5.17 -1.16
N VAL A 120 -7.64 5.91 -1.76
CA VAL A 120 -9.02 6.03 -1.30
C VAL A 120 -9.47 4.63 -0.95
N ARG A 121 -9.68 4.38 0.35
CA ARG A 121 -10.15 3.08 0.84
C ARG A 121 -11.63 3.02 0.51
N GLY A 122 -12.08 1.89 -0.04
CA GLY A 122 -13.46 1.68 -0.40
C GLY A 122 -13.69 1.63 -1.92
N ILE A 123 -14.87 1.13 -2.24
CA ILE A 123 -15.38 0.99 -3.60
C ILE A 123 -15.62 2.39 -4.17
N ASP A 124 -15.09 2.65 -5.36
CA ASP A 124 -15.32 3.90 -6.09
C ASP A 124 -16.82 4.15 -6.29
N GLU A 125 -17.26 5.41 -6.24
CA GLU A 125 -18.69 5.75 -6.31
C GLU A 125 -19.34 5.26 -7.62
N ASN A 126 -18.58 5.27 -8.73
CA ASN A 126 -19.07 4.72 -10.00
C ASN A 126 -19.22 3.20 -9.94
N VAL A 127 -18.35 2.52 -9.19
CA VAL A 127 -18.43 1.07 -8.99
C VAL A 127 -19.62 0.72 -8.10
N LYS A 128 -19.93 1.52 -7.06
CA LYS A 128 -21.12 1.32 -6.22
C LYS A 128 -22.41 1.38 -7.04
N LYS A 129 -22.56 2.39 -7.89
CA LYS A 129 -23.71 2.51 -8.80
C LYS A 129 -23.84 1.30 -9.72
N CYS A 130 -22.73 0.85 -10.30
CA CYS A 130 -22.74 -0.37 -11.11
C CYS A 130 -23.13 -1.61 -10.30
N ILE A 131 -22.72 -1.71 -9.03
CA ILE A 131 -23.13 -2.83 -8.17
C ILE A 131 -24.63 -2.76 -7.87
N GLU A 132 -25.18 -1.58 -7.59
CA GLU A 132 -26.63 -1.37 -7.37
C GLU A 132 -27.45 -1.75 -8.60
N GLU A 133 -27.03 -1.33 -9.80
CA GLU A 133 -27.64 -1.76 -11.06
C GLU A 133 -27.63 -3.28 -11.21
N LEU A 134 -26.48 -3.92 -10.94
CA LEU A 134 -26.37 -5.38 -11.03
C LEU A 134 -27.25 -6.10 -10.00
N TYR A 135 -27.45 -5.50 -8.83
CA TYR A 135 -28.39 -6.01 -7.82
C TYR A 135 -29.85 -5.91 -8.31
N ASN A 136 -30.23 -4.78 -8.91
CA ASN A 136 -31.55 -4.60 -9.53
C ASN A 136 -31.78 -5.57 -10.70
N ASP A 137 -30.72 -5.92 -11.43
CA ASP A 137 -30.73 -6.95 -12.48
C ASP A 137 -30.77 -8.40 -11.93
N GLY A 138 -30.83 -8.57 -10.60
CA GLY A 138 -30.90 -9.87 -9.92
C GLY A 138 -29.55 -10.58 -9.71
N ILE A 139 -28.43 -9.91 -10.01
CA ILE A 139 -27.07 -10.46 -9.85
C ILE A 139 -26.54 -10.13 -8.45
N MET A 140 -26.91 -10.95 -7.48
CA MET A 140 -26.56 -10.72 -6.06
C MET A 140 -25.26 -11.41 -5.62
N LYS A 141 -24.72 -12.36 -6.40
CA LYS A 141 -23.54 -13.13 -5.96
C LYS A 141 -22.25 -12.35 -6.26
N PRO A 142 -21.34 -12.18 -5.27
CA PRO A 142 -20.11 -11.40 -5.45
C PRO A 142 -19.25 -11.84 -6.64
N LYS A 143 -19.13 -13.15 -6.90
CA LYS A 143 -18.38 -13.66 -8.07
C LYS A 143 -19.01 -13.26 -9.41
N GLN A 144 -20.33 -13.13 -9.47
CA GLN A 144 -21.03 -12.72 -10.67
C GLN A 144 -20.93 -11.20 -10.86
N ILE A 145 -21.03 -10.44 -9.77
CA ILE A 145 -20.80 -8.99 -9.77
C ILE A 145 -19.38 -8.68 -10.28
N ILE A 146 -18.36 -9.42 -9.82
CA ILE A 146 -16.99 -9.25 -10.30
C ILE A 146 -16.89 -9.53 -11.80
N ARG A 147 -17.49 -10.62 -12.30
CA ARG A 147 -17.50 -10.93 -13.73
C ARG A 147 -18.19 -9.83 -14.56
N ALA A 148 -19.29 -9.28 -14.05
CA ALA A 148 -20.02 -8.21 -14.71
C ALA A 148 -19.23 -6.88 -14.69
N LEU A 149 -18.59 -6.53 -13.56
CA LEU A 149 -17.70 -5.37 -13.46
C LEU A 149 -16.47 -5.50 -14.37
N GLN A 150 -15.93 -6.72 -14.52
CA GLN A 150 -14.86 -7.03 -15.48
C GLN A 150 -15.31 -6.79 -16.93
N ALA A 151 -16.52 -7.21 -17.28
CA ALA A 151 -17.09 -6.94 -18.62
C ALA A 151 -17.30 -5.44 -18.88
N ARG A 152 -17.61 -4.66 -17.83
CA ARG A 152 -17.81 -3.20 -17.88
C ARG A 152 -16.49 -2.40 -17.82
N LYS A 153 -15.32 -3.05 -17.73
CA LYS A 153 -13.98 -2.42 -17.62
C LYS A 153 -13.84 -1.40 -16.49
N VAL A 154 -14.59 -1.55 -15.40
CA VAL A 154 -14.51 -0.65 -14.24
C VAL A 154 -13.46 -1.18 -13.25
N LYS A 155 -12.83 -0.27 -12.49
CA LYS A 155 -11.83 -0.61 -11.47
C LYS A 155 -12.40 -1.63 -10.48
N MET A 156 -11.75 -2.79 -10.39
CA MET A 156 -12.25 -3.93 -9.63
C MET A 156 -12.11 -3.70 -8.11
N PRO A 157 -13.20 -3.74 -7.34
CA PRO A 157 -13.13 -3.82 -5.89
C PRO A 157 -12.64 -5.21 -5.47
N THR A 158 -11.96 -5.29 -4.33
CA THR A 158 -11.52 -6.59 -3.80
C THR A 158 -12.72 -7.42 -3.31
N LEU A 159 -12.60 -8.75 -3.35
CA LEU A 159 -13.64 -9.67 -2.86
C LEU A 159 -14.09 -9.37 -1.43
N GLY A 160 -13.18 -8.93 -0.57
CA GLY A 160 -13.51 -8.51 0.81
C GLY A 160 -14.32 -7.22 0.88
N GLU A 161 -14.02 -6.23 0.05
CA GLU A 161 -14.79 -4.98 -0.02
C GLU A 161 -16.22 -5.23 -0.52
N LEU A 162 -16.38 -6.13 -1.50
CA LEU A 162 -17.70 -6.56 -1.96
C LEU A 162 -18.46 -7.38 -0.92
N GLY A 163 -17.79 -8.28 -0.20
CA GLY A 163 -18.41 -9.07 0.87
C GLY A 163 -18.99 -8.16 1.96
N GLN A 164 -18.19 -7.21 2.44
CA GLN A 164 -18.62 -6.24 3.44
C GLN A 164 -19.75 -5.33 2.94
N TRP A 165 -19.71 -4.92 1.67
CA TRP A 165 -20.78 -4.12 1.06
C TRP A 165 -22.08 -4.92 0.89
N CYS A 166 -22.01 -6.18 0.48
CA CYS A 166 -23.18 -7.04 0.32
C CYS A 166 -23.84 -7.36 1.68
N GLU A 167 -23.04 -7.63 2.72
CA GLU A 167 -23.55 -7.87 4.08
C GLU A 167 -24.25 -6.64 4.66
N ASN A 168 -23.71 -5.45 4.42
CA ASN A 168 -24.31 -4.20 4.91
C ASN A 168 -25.59 -3.78 4.15
N ASN A 169 -25.77 -4.22 2.90
CA ASN A 169 -26.92 -3.86 2.06
C ASN A 169 -27.95 -5.00 1.87
N GLN A 170 -27.75 -6.16 2.51
CA GLN A 170 -28.75 -7.25 2.54
C GLN A 170 -29.96 -6.96 3.47
N ASN A 171 -29.98 -5.81 4.17
CA ASN A 171 -31.10 -5.36 5.01
C ASN A 171 -31.95 -4.26 4.37
N ILE A 172 -31.93 -4.11 3.04
CA ILE A 172 -32.85 -3.19 2.36
C ILE A 172 -34.24 -3.84 2.35
N PRO A 173 -35.27 -3.25 2.99
CA PRO A 173 -36.63 -3.76 2.94
C PRO A 173 -37.07 -3.78 1.48
N THR A 174 -37.50 -4.94 0.99
CA THR A 174 -38.39 -5.00 -0.16
C THR A 174 -39.71 -4.38 0.28
N ASP A 175 -39.90 -3.09 0.01
CA ASP A 175 -41.22 -2.47 0.10
C ASP A 175 -42.11 -3.14 -0.96
N GLU A 176 -43.10 -3.91 -0.48
CA GLU A 176 -44.30 -4.34 -1.21
C GLU A 176 -45.27 -3.16 -1.41
#